data_AF-R9IPH9-F1
#
_entry.id   AF-R9IPH9-F1
#
_cell.length_a   1.000
_cell.length_b   1.000
_cell.length_c   1.000
_cell.angle_alpha   90.00
_cell.angle_beta   90.00
_cell.angle_gamma   90.00
#
_symmetry.space_group_name_H-M   'P 1'
#
loop_
_entity.id
_entity.type
_entity.pdbx_description
1 polymer ?
#
loop_
_entity_poly.entity_id
_entity_poly.type
_entity_poly.pdbx_seq_one_letter_code
_entity_poly.pdbx_strand_id
1 'polypeptide(L)'
;MDKKAYITEEERKKCRRVADAFAELEDVDVVVVDAGRYGFVKLQYYTPPTGFENDFTFTDSRALFEDLWEEWLHTQLIMLAREMKIEDIDYDDIFRQLPGEKQNELMGRKQHFAEAAGIEIK
;
A
#
# COMPACT_ATOMS: atom_id res chain seq x y z
N MET A 1 -15.29 26.09 19.64
CA MET A 1 -13.95 26.17 19.04
C MET A 1 -13.90 25.09 17.97
N ASP A 2 -13.92 25.48 16.70
CA ASP A 2 -13.95 24.49 15.61
C ASP A 2 -12.62 23.73 15.58
N LYS A 3 -12.71 22.40 15.57
CA LYS A 3 -11.53 21.53 15.51
C LYS A 3 -10.94 21.62 14.11
N LYS A 4 -9.67 22.03 14.00
CA LYS A 4 -8.94 22.08 12.71
C LYS A 4 -9.01 20.74 11.97
N ALA A 5 -9.44 20.73 10.72
CA ALA A 5 -9.35 19.56 9.84
C ALA A 5 -8.04 19.61 9.05
N TYR A 6 -7.43 18.44 8.83
CA TYR A 6 -6.18 18.27 8.08
C TYR A 6 -6.41 17.56 6.73
N ILE A 7 -7.62 17.06 6.50
CA ILE A 7 -8.08 16.47 5.25
C ILE A 7 -9.44 17.06 4.88
N THR A 8 -9.71 17.22 3.59
CA THR A 8 -11.03 17.64 3.10
C THR A 8 -11.96 16.42 3.01
N GLU A 9 -13.27 16.63 3.03
CA GLU A 9 -14.22 15.52 2.88
C GLU A 9 -14.11 14.85 1.49
N GLU A 10 -13.78 15.62 0.46
CA GLU A 10 -13.50 15.09 -0.87
C GLU A 10 -12.29 14.16 -0.86
N GLU A 11 -11.18 14.61 -0.27
CA GLU A 11 -9.95 13.83 -0.24
C GLU A 11 -10.09 12.60 0.66
N ARG A 12 -10.83 12.72 1.76
CA ARG A 12 -11.15 11.59 2.64
C ARG A 12 -11.92 10.50 1.90
N LYS A 13 -12.86 10.85 1.01
CA LYS A 13 -13.57 9.87 0.16
C LYS A 13 -12.64 9.20 -0.85
N LYS A 14 -11.68 9.94 -1.42
CA LYS A 14 -10.68 9.35 -2.33
C LYS A 14 -9.75 8.40 -1.58
N CYS A 15 -9.19 8.81 -0.44
CA CYS A 15 -8.37 7.94 0.40
C CYS A 15 -9.12 6.69 0.85
N ARG A 16 -10.43 6.80 1.15
CA ARG A 16 -11.26 5.62 1.46
C ARG A 16 -11.24 4.60 0.33
N ARG A 17 -11.47 5.05 -0.91
CA ARG A 17 -11.44 4.17 -2.10
C ARG A 17 -10.07 3.53 -2.30
N VAL A 18 -9.00 4.27 -2.03
CA VAL A 18 -7.63 3.73 -2.09
C VAL A 18 -7.45 2.64 -1.03
N ALA A 19 -7.81 2.91 0.23
CA ALA A 19 -7.72 1.94 1.31
C ALA A 19 -8.52 0.66 1.00
N ASP A 20 -9.75 0.81 0.47
CA ASP A 20 -10.60 -0.31 0.09
C ASP A 20 -10.00 -1.13 -1.07
N ALA A 21 -9.34 -0.47 -2.03
CA ALA A 21 -8.69 -1.14 -3.17
C ALA A 21 -7.50 -2.03 -2.75
N PHE A 22 -6.84 -1.70 -1.63
CA PHE A 22 -5.70 -2.43 -1.10
C PHE A 22 -6.04 -3.24 0.16
N ALA A 23 -7.31 -3.57 0.40
CA ALA A 23 -7.74 -4.34 1.56
C ALA A 23 -7.05 -5.71 1.68
N GLU A 24 -6.57 -6.29 0.58
CA GLU A 24 -5.81 -7.55 0.58
C GLU A 24 -4.46 -7.49 1.32
N LEU A 25 -3.94 -6.28 1.60
CA LEU A 25 -2.73 -6.12 2.41
C LEU A 25 -2.92 -6.54 3.89
N GLU A 26 -4.17 -6.72 4.35
CA GLU A 26 -4.46 -7.24 5.69
C GLU A 26 -3.88 -8.67 5.88
N ASP A 27 -3.79 -9.47 4.80
CA ASP A 27 -3.22 -10.83 4.83
C ASP A 27 -1.72 -10.85 5.23
N VAL A 28 -1.06 -9.69 5.19
CA VAL A 28 0.34 -9.49 5.58
C VAL A 28 0.49 -8.43 6.69
N ASP A 29 -0.53 -8.29 7.53
CA ASP A 29 -0.54 -7.41 8.70
C ASP A 29 -0.34 -5.92 8.38
N VAL A 30 -0.73 -5.48 7.19
CA VAL A 30 -0.76 -4.06 6.79
C VAL A 30 -2.21 -3.61 6.69
N VAL A 31 -2.59 -2.62 7.52
CA VAL A 31 -3.96 -2.11 7.57
C VAL A 31 -4.00 -0.60 7.42
N VAL A 32 -5.08 -0.07 6.84
CA VAL A 32 -5.28 1.37 6.65
C VAL A 32 -6.56 1.82 7.34
N VAL A 33 -6.43 2.70 8.33
CA VAL A 33 -7.55 3.16 9.16
C VAL A 33 -7.86 4.63 8.95
N ASP A 34 -9.13 5.01 8.98
CA ASP A 34 -9.56 6.40 8.88
C ASP A 34 -9.52 7.06 10.26
N ALA A 35 -8.59 7.99 10.44
CA ALA A 35 -8.40 8.78 11.65
C ALA A 35 -9.27 10.06 11.65
N GLY A 36 -10.28 10.13 10.78
CA GLY A 36 -11.23 11.23 10.67
C GLY A 36 -10.56 12.51 10.18
N ARG A 37 -10.58 13.56 11.01
CA ARG A 37 -10.05 14.88 10.64
C ARG A 37 -8.54 14.89 10.36
N TYR A 38 -7.83 13.83 10.75
CA TYR A 38 -6.38 13.68 10.59
C TYR A 38 -5.99 12.95 9.30
N GLY A 39 -6.95 12.39 8.55
CA GLY A 39 -6.67 11.59 7.35
C GLY A 39 -6.70 10.09 7.64
N PHE A 40 -5.88 9.35 6.91
CA PHE A 40 -5.78 7.89 7.02
C PHE A 40 -4.41 7.48 7.56
N VAL A 41 -4.36 6.40 8.33
CA VAL A 41 -3.13 5.89 8.93
C VAL A 41 -2.89 4.47 8.43
N LYS A 42 -1.77 4.24 7.73
CA LYS A 42 -1.23 2.90 7.45
C LYS A 42 -0.53 2.40 8.71
N LEU A 43 -0.87 1.19 9.15
CA LEU A 43 -0.28 0.50 10.28
C LEU A 43 0.40 -0.78 9.79
N GLN A 44 1.58 -1.09 10.30
CA GLN A 44 2.37 -2.24 9.85
C GLN A 44 3.02 -3.00 11.01
N TYR A 45 3.31 -4.27 10.76
CA TYR A 45 4.05 -5.18 11.65
C TYR A 45 3.35 -5.36 13.00
N TYR A 46 2.20 -6.04 12.98
CA TYR A 46 1.45 -6.34 14.19
C TYR A 46 2.07 -7.50 14.98
N THR A 47 2.47 -7.22 16.22
CA THR A 47 2.96 -8.24 17.15
C THR A 47 2.12 -8.23 18.43
N PRO A 48 1.30 -9.27 18.71
CA PRO A 48 0.58 -9.37 19.98
C PRO A 48 1.54 -9.56 21.18
N PRO A 49 1.33 -8.90 22.34
CA PRO A 49 0.33 -7.86 22.62
C PRO A 49 0.84 -6.43 22.35
N THR A 50 2.06 -6.27 21.84
CA THR A 50 2.75 -4.99 21.61
C THR A 50 1.97 -4.04 20.71
N GLY A 51 1.28 -4.57 19.69
CA GLY A 51 0.56 -3.77 18.70
C GLY A 51 1.34 -3.63 17.38
N PHE A 52 1.04 -2.58 16.63
CA PHE A 52 1.75 -2.24 15.39
C PHE A 52 3.04 -1.49 15.70
N GLU A 53 4.10 -1.81 14.97
CA GLU A 53 5.41 -1.15 15.16
C GLU A 53 5.50 0.18 14.40
N ASN A 54 4.85 0.29 13.24
CA ASN A 54 4.92 1.48 12.40
C ASN A 54 3.54 2.08 12.14
N ASP A 55 3.49 3.42 12.09
CA ASP A 55 2.34 4.21 11.66
C ASP A 55 2.74 5.33 10.68
N PHE A 56 1.98 5.47 9.59
CA PHE A 56 2.19 6.51 8.59
C PHE A 56 0.87 7.21 8.27
N THR A 57 0.85 8.55 8.34
CA THR A 57 -0.38 9.33 8.13
C THR A 57 -0.42 9.95 6.74
N PHE A 58 -1.57 9.83 6.08
CA PHE A 58 -1.83 10.35 4.74
C PHE A 58 -3.07 11.23 4.72
N THR A 59 -2.93 12.40 4.10
CA THR A 59 -4.05 13.32 3.83
C THR A 59 -4.29 13.52 2.34
N ASP A 60 -3.58 12.78 1.49
CA ASP A 60 -3.62 12.82 0.03
C ASP A 60 -3.74 11.39 -0.50
N SER A 61 -4.72 11.18 -1.37
CA SER A 61 -5.09 9.86 -1.89
C SER A 61 -4.07 9.30 -2.86
N ARG A 62 -3.36 10.15 -3.61
CA ARG A 62 -2.31 9.70 -4.51
C ARG A 62 -1.07 9.28 -3.74
N ALA A 63 -0.68 10.03 -2.70
CA ALA A 63 0.41 9.64 -1.82
C ALA A 63 0.13 8.29 -1.13
N LEU A 64 -1.09 8.11 -0.61
CA LEU A 64 -1.52 6.83 -0.03
C LEU A 64 -1.49 5.70 -1.08
N PHE A 65 -1.93 5.97 -2.31
CA PHE A 65 -1.95 4.98 -3.38
C PHE A 65 -0.56 4.49 -3.76
N GLU A 66 0.39 5.41 -3.99
CA GLU A 66 1.76 5.03 -4.37
C GLU A 66 2.45 4.26 -3.26
N ASP A 67 2.28 4.67 -2.00
CA ASP A 67 2.83 3.99 -0.84
C ASP A 67 2.28 2.55 -0.67
N LEU A 68 0.97 2.35 -0.79
CA LEU A 68 0.37 1.02 -0.71
C LEU A 68 0.70 0.14 -1.92
N TRP A 69 0.82 0.74 -3.10
CA TRP A 69 1.28 0.03 -4.29
C TRP A 69 2.71 -0.51 -4.12
N GLU A 70 3.62 0.32 -3.63
CA GLU A 70 5.01 -0.10 -3.34
C GLU A 70 5.04 -1.20 -2.27
N GLU A 71 4.25 -1.05 -1.20
CA GLU A 71 4.13 -2.07 -0.15
C GLU A 71 3.64 -3.42 -0.70
N TRP A 72 2.61 -3.38 -1.55
CA TRP A 72 2.07 -4.56 -2.21
C TRP A 72 3.13 -5.20 -3.10
N LEU A 73 3.83 -4.41 -3.92
CA LEU A 73 4.87 -4.91 -4.81
C LEU A 73 6.01 -5.57 -4.02
N HIS A 74 6.50 -4.93 -2.96
CA HIS A 74 7.52 -5.51 -2.08
C HIS A 74 7.06 -6.83 -1.48
N THR A 75 5.81 -6.92 -1.02
CA THR A 75 5.24 -8.15 -0.49
C THR A 75 5.27 -9.28 -1.52
N GLN A 76 4.88 -9.01 -2.78
CA GLN A 76 4.96 -10.00 -3.85
C GLN A 76 6.40 -10.44 -4.13
N LEU A 77 7.35 -9.50 -4.14
CA LEU A 77 8.77 -9.79 -4.38
C LEU A 77 9.38 -10.64 -3.26
N ILE A 78 9.03 -10.38 -2.00
CA ILE A 78 9.46 -11.20 -0.85
C ILE A 78 8.95 -12.63 -1.01
N MET A 79 7.68 -12.81 -1.38
CA MET A 79 7.10 -14.14 -1.56
C MET A 79 7.81 -14.91 -2.68
N LEU A 80 8.06 -14.26 -3.83
CA LEU A 80 8.78 -14.86 -4.95
C LEU A 80 10.23 -15.21 -4.57
N ALA A 81 10.93 -14.33 -3.87
CA ALA A 81 12.30 -14.60 -3.42
C ALA A 81 12.36 -15.82 -2.48
N ARG A 82 11.40 -15.94 -1.55
CA ARG A 82 11.27 -17.10 -0.67
C ARG A 82 11.04 -18.39 -1.45
N GLU A 83 10.17 -18.37 -2.47
CA GLU A 83 9.92 -19.53 -3.35
C GLU A 83 11.18 -19.93 -4.13
N MET A 84 11.93 -18.94 -4.62
CA MET A 84 13.18 -19.13 -5.35
C MET A 84 14.38 -19.46 -4.45
N LYS A 85 14.19 -19.44 -3.12
CA LYS A 85 15.25 -19.63 -2.10
C LYS A 85 16.42 -18.64 -2.27
N ILE A 86 16.08 -17.42 -2.66
CA ILE A 86 17.02 -16.31 -2.74
C ILE A 86 17.09 -15.68 -1.35
N GLU A 87 18.26 -15.74 -0.73
CA GLU A 87 18.58 -15.02 0.51
C GLU A 87 19.38 -13.76 0.14
N ASP A 88 19.07 -12.62 0.76
CA ASP A 88 19.87 -11.38 0.69
C ASP A 88 20.06 -10.76 -0.72
N ILE A 89 18.96 -10.52 -1.45
CA ILE A 89 18.99 -9.68 -2.67
C ILE A 89 18.04 -8.49 -2.50
N ASP A 90 18.47 -7.31 -2.97
CA ASP A 90 17.66 -6.09 -3.04
C ASP A 90 16.37 -6.34 -3.87
N TYR A 91 15.23 -5.79 -3.44
CA TYR A 91 13.95 -5.96 -4.13
C TYR A 91 14.01 -5.53 -5.59
N ASP A 92 14.76 -4.46 -5.89
CA ASP A 92 14.97 -3.99 -7.25
C ASP A 92 15.71 -5.03 -8.11
N ASP A 93 16.64 -5.77 -7.52
CA ASP A 93 17.41 -6.80 -8.19
C ASP A 93 16.61 -8.08 -8.38
N ILE A 94 15.70 -8.41 -7.46
CA ILE A 94 14.71 -9.49 -7.66
C ILE A 94 13.81 -9.14 -8.83
N PHE A 95 13.22 -7.94 -8.83
CA PHE A 95 12.32 -7.51 -9.89
C PHE A 95 12.98 -7.58 -11.27
N ARG A 96 14.22 -7.10 -11.41
CA ARG A 96 14.99 -7.14 -12.68
C ARG A 96 15.30 -8.56 -13.17
N GLN A 97 15.41 -9.53 -12.27
CA GLN A 97 15.68 -10.92 -12.62
C GLN A 97 14.42 -11.70 -13.02
N LEU A 98 13.23 -11.18 -12.71
CA LEU A 98 11.98 -11.81 -13.12
C LEU A 98 11.85 -11.87 -14.66
N PRO A 99 11.25 -12.94 -15.22
CA PRO A 99 10.87 -12.96 -16.62
C PRO A 99 10.01 -11.75 -16.99
N GLY A 100 10.18 -11.21 -18.20
CA GLY A 100 9.44 -10.03 -18.64
C GLY A 100 7.91 -10.17 -18.56
N GLU A 101 7.38 -11.38 -18.74
CA GLU A 101 5.96 -11.68 -18.51
C GLU A 101 5.52 -11.40 -17.07
N LYS A 102 6.35 -11.79 -16.09
CA LYS A 102 6.04 -11.60 -14.66
C LYS A 102 6.22 -10.14 -14.24
N GLN A 103 7.21 -9.44 -14.77
CA GLN A 103 7.34 -7.98 -14.58
C GLN A 103 6.10 -7.25 -15.11
N ASN A 104 5.64 -7.62 -16.31
CA ASN A 104 4.44 -7.02 -16.91
C ASN A 104 3.16 -7.37 -16.13
N GLU A 105 3.04 -8.59 -15.61
CA GLU A 105 1.93 -9.00 -14.76
C GLU A 105 1.87 -8.15 -13.49
N LEU A 106 3.00 -8.01 -12.78
CA LEU A 106 3.10 -7.17 -11.59
C LEU A 106 2.75 -5.72 -11.93
N MET A 107 3.38 -5.12 -12.95
CA MET A 107 3.08 -3.73 -13.34
C MET A 107 1.63 -3.53 -13.81
N GLY A 108 1.02 -4.54 -14.43
CA GLY A 108 -0.39 -4.53 -14.81
C GLY A 108 -1.34 -4.48 -13.62
N ARG A 109 -0.95 -5.06 -12.47
CA ARG A 109 -1.74 -4.96 -11.22
C ARG A 109 -1.82 -3.51 -10.72
N LYS A 110 -0.79 -2.68 -10.94
CA LYS A 110 -0.85 -1.25 -10.59
C LYS A 110 -2.04 -0.57 -11.25
N GLN A 111 -2.28 -0.87 -12.53
CA GLN A 111 -3.41 -0.32 -13.27
C GLN A 111 -4.75 -0.79 -12.71
N HIS A 112 -4.86 -2.07 -12.37
CA HIS A 112 -6.07 -2.60 -11.72
C HIS A 112 -6.38 -1.89 -10.39
N PHE A 113 -5.38 -1.72 -9.53
CA PHE A 113 -5.54 -0.99 -8.26
C PHE A 113 -5.92 0.47 -8.50
N ALA A 114 -5.31 1.13 -9.48
CA ALA A 114 -5.61 2.52 -9.78
C ALA A 114 -7.05 2.71 -10.28
N GLU A 115 -7.55 1.81 -11.12
CA GLU A 115 -8.95 1.80 -11.57
C GLU A 115 -9.92 1.63 -10.39
N ALA A 116 -9.64 0.67 -9.49
CA ALA A 116 -10.44 0.45 -8.28
C ALA A 116 -10.43 1.68 -7.35
N ALA A 117 -9.24 2.23 -7.12
CA ALA A 117 -9.01 3.42 -6.30
C ALA A 117 -9.57 4.72 -6.93
N GLY A 118 -9.79 4.73 -8.25
CA GLY A 118 -10.15 5.93 -9.01
C GLY A 118 -9.00 6.93 -9.17
N ILE A 119 -7.77 6.42 -9.24
CA ILE A 119 -6.55 7.19 -9.47
C ILE A 119 -6.20 7.09 -10.96
N GLU A 120 -5.98 8.22 -11.61
CA GLU A 120 -5.41 8.24 -12.96
C GLU A 120 -3.92 7.89 -12.86
N ILE A 121 -3.39 6.96 -13.66
CA ILE A 121 -1.94 6.77 -13.79
C ILE A 121 -1.48 7.57 -15.02
N LYS A 122 -0.39 8.33 -14.90
CA LYS A 122 0.21 9.09 -16.00
C LYS A 122 1.39 8.35 -16.58
#